data_AF-A0A3G5FGB9-F1
#
_entry.id   AF-A0A3G5FGB9-F1
#
_cell.length_a   1.000
_cell.length_b   1.000
_cell.length_c   1.000
_cell.angle_alpha   90.00
_cell.angle_beta   90.00
_cell.angle_gamma   90.00
#
_symmetry.space_group_name_H-M   'P 1'
#
loop_
_entity.id
_entity.type
_entity.pdbx_description
1 polymer ?
#
loop_
_entity_poly.entity_id
_entity_poly.type
_entity_poly.pdbx_seq_one_letter_code
_entity_poly.pdbx_strand_id
1 'polypeptide(L)'
;MGNEIIIGERLRQARLAKNISIDELQQKTKIQKRYLEAIEKGDFEALPGTYYVRSFIRQYAQVVDEDGDFLVDIYDEKASFEPEGKRAEPETVQGSRKALHEGKTRDKKTRDYLPVALLGIIAFMIVGVIAYVAWQDRNSDPVIGQTATSMEVDGSVTTEQDSSTNEESSTSSQTETSSSEEDEMEIAMTDSTQSQATIQVTDAEEPLELEFTAKNGRAWVGVSVNGDYSLQETLEAGQNESTTIPEGTENFVVTLGASANIDLKANDKEVDFDDPDYEALQKNLNFEVTYQD
;
A
#
# COMPACT_ATOMS: atom_id res chain seq x y z
N MET A 1 -28.51 22.74 5.85
CA MET A 1 -27.07 22.88 6.11
C MET A 1 -26.31 21.55 6.26
N GLY A 2 -26.90 20.48 6.81
CA GLY A 2 -26.20 19.19 6.87
C GLY A 2 -26.10 18.51 5.50
N ASN A 3 -27.18 18.51 4.73
CA ASN A 3 -27.28 17.78 3.46
C ASN A 3 -26.35 18.33 2.38
N GLU A 4 -26.16 19.66 2.34
CA GLU A 4 -25.33 20.35 1.36
C GLU A 4 -23.85 19.94 1.50
N ILE A 5 -23.34 19.85 2.73
CA ILE A 5 -21.99 19.38 3.03
C ILE A 5 -21.82 17.91 2.64
N ILE A 6 -22.81 17.06 2.95
CA ILE A 6 -22.74 15.63 2.62
C ILE A 6 -22.75 15.42 1.09
N ILE A 7 -23.60 16.17 0.36
CA ILE A 7 -23.64 16.13 -1.11
C ILE A 7 -22.30 16.61 -1.69
N GLY A 8 -21.76 17.72 -1.17
CA GLY A 8 -20.48 18.26 -1.61
C GLY A 8 -19.33 17.28 -1.42
N GLU A 9 -19.23 16.67 -0.24
CA GLU A 9 -18.21 15.66 0.07
C GLU A 9 -18.39 14.41 -0.80
N ARG A 10 -19.62 13.93 -0.99
CA ARG A 10 -19.89 12.77 -1.84
C ARG A 10 -19.44 13.00 -3.29
N LEU A 11 -19.78 14.15 -3.86
CA LEU A 11 -19.38 14.53 -5.22
C LEU A 11 -17.86 14.69 -5.33
N ARG A 12 -17.23 15.32 -4.33
CA ARG A 12 -15.76 15.46 -4.26
C ARG A 12 -15.06 14.10 -4.22
N GLN A 13 -15.53 13.19 -3.38
CA GLN A 13 -14.98 11.84 -3.27
C GLN A 13 -15.12 11.08 -4.59
N ALA A 14 -16.29 11.15 -5.23
CA ALA A 14 -16.51 10.53 -6.53
C ALA A 14 -15.60 11.13 -7.63
N ARG A 15 -15.36 12.45 -7.61
CA ARG A 15 -14.41 13.10 -8.51
C ARG A 15 -12.98 12.60 -8.31
N LEU A 16 -12.52 12.56 -7.07
CA LEU A 16 -11.18 12.09 -6.73
C LEU A 16 -11.01 10.61 -7.06
N ALA A 17 -12.02 9.77 -6.80
CA ALA A 17 -12.02 8.36 -7.17
C ALA A 17 -11.89 8.13 -8.68
N LYS A 18 -12.36 9.08 -9.50
CA LYS A 18 -12.19 9.08 -10.94
C LYS A 18 -10.92 9.76 -11.46
N ASN A 19 -10.06 10.28 -10.57
CA ASN A 19 -8.89 11.08 -10.92
C ASN A 19 -9.20 12.29 -11.82
N ILE A 20 -10.40 12.88 -11.69
CA ILE A 20 -10.79 14.06 -12.46
C ILE A 20 -10.35 15.31 -11.71
N SER A 21 -9.54 16.16 -12.34
CA SER A 21 -9.20 17.46 -11.74
C SER A 21 -10.40 18.41 -11.74
N ILE A 22 -10.41 19.40 -10.86
CA ILE A 22 -11.49 20.40 -10.84
C ILE A 22 -11.55 21.18 -12.17
N ASP A 23 -10.40 21.40 -12.80
CA ASP A 23 -10.28 22.07 -14.11
C ASP A 23 -10.84 21.20 -15.24
N GLU A 24 -10.58 19.89 -15.21
CA GLU A 24 -11.19 18.93 -16.14
C GLU A 24 -12.70 18.82 -15.92
N LEU A 25 -13.17 18.82 -14.67
CA LEU A 25 -14.60 18.80 -14.36
C LEU A 25 -15.31 20.06 -14.90
N GLN A 26 -14.68 21.23 -14.78
CA GLN A 26 -15.16 22.47 -15.40
C GLN A 26 -15.26 22.31 -16.92
N GLN A 27 -14.26 21.71 -17.58
CA GLN A 27 -14.29 21.52 -19.03
C GLN A 27 -15.42 20.58 -19.48
N LYS A 28 -15.71 19.53 -18.71
CA LYS A 28 -16.79 18.57 -19.03
C LYS A 28 -18.18 19.13 -18.75
N THR A 29 -18.37 19.77 -17.61
CA THR A 29 -19.68 20.30 -17.16
C THR A 29 -20.01 21.69 -17.72
N LYS A 30 -19.00 22.45 -18.15
CA LYS A 30 -19.10 23.88 -18.50
C LYS A 30 -19.52 24.79 -17.33
N ILE A 31 -19.47 24.28 -16.10
CA ILE A 31 -19.72 25.06 -14.89
C ILE A 31 -18.40 25.70 -14.46
N GLN A 32 -18.42 27.00 -14.13
CA GLN A 32 -17.22 27.70 -13.67
C GLN A 32 -16.66 27.05 -12.40
N LYS A 33 -15.32 26.92 -12.34
CA LYS A 33 -14.57 26.31 -11.24
C LYS A 33 -15.00 26.79 -9.86
N ARG A 34 -15.21 28.09 -9.68
CA ARG A 34 -15.68 28.68 -8.42
C ARG A 34 -16.98 28.06 -7.89
N TYR A 35 -17.90 27.67 -8.77
CA TYR A 35 -19.17 27.06 -8.38
C TYR A 35 -19.02 25.56 -8.09
N LEU A 36 -18.12 24.87 -8.80
CA LEU A 36 -17.80 23.48 -8.50
C LEU A 36 -17.12 23.36 -7.12
N GLU A 37 -16.18 24.26 -6.82
CA GLU A 37 -15.54 24.34 -5.50
C GLU A 37 -16.53 24.70 -4.39
N ALA A 38 -17.47 25.60 -4.66
CA ALA A 38 -18.55 25.93 -3.72
C ALA A 38 -19.45 24.72 -3.45
N ILE A 39 -19.77 23.93 -4.50
CA ILE A 39 -20.53 22.68 -4.34
C ILE A 39 -19.75 21.68 -3.47
N GLU A 40 -18.45 21.48 -3.72
CA GLU A 40 -17.63 20.57 -2.90
C GLU A 40 -17.51 21.00 -1.44
N LYS A 41 -17.61 22.31 -1.17
CA LYS A 41 -17.61 22.87 0.19
C LYS A 41 -19.01 22.92 0.82
N GLY A 42 -20.05 22.50 0.11
CA GLY A 42 -21.45 22.64 0.51
C GLY A 42 -21.95 24.09 0.62
N ASP A 43 -21.21 25.05 0.07
CA ASP A 43 -21.56 26.47 0.04
C ASP A 43 -22.50 26.75 -1.15
N PHE A 44 -23.74 26.30 -1.03
CA PHE A 44 -24.72 26.44 -2.11
C PHE A 44 -25.28 27.88 -2.21
N GLU A 45 -25.05 28.73 -1.21
CA GLU A 45 -25.43 30.14 -1.22
C GLU A 45 -24.57 30.97 -2.19
N ALA A 46 -23.33 30.54 -2.44
CA ALA A 46 -22.43 31.17 -3.41
C ALA A 46 -22.81 30.91 -4.89
N LEU A 47 -23.77 30.01 -5.16
CA LEU A 47 -24.24 29.71 -6.51
C LEU A 47 -25.18 30.82 -7.03
N PRO A 48 -25.33 30.97 -8.36
CA PRO A 48 -26.13 32.05 -8.96
C PRO A 48 -27.65 31.82 -8.85
N GLY A 49 -28.15 31.58 -7.64
CA GLY A 49 -29.55 31.28 -7.34
C GLY A 49 -29.82 29.78 -7.17
N THR A 50 -30.84 29.46 -6.35
CA THR A 50 -31.20 28.09 -5.94
C THR A 50 -31.63 27.19 -7.10
N TYR A 51 -32.13 27.77 -8.20
CA TYR A 51 -32.52 27.03 -9.40
C TYR A 51 -31.34 26.30 -10.06
N TYR A 52 -30.14 26.92 -10.03
CA TYR A 52 -28.95 26.35 -10.66
C TYR A 52 -28.31 25.24 -9.83
N VAL A 53 -28.52 25.23 -8.51
CA VAL A 53 -27.97 24.22 -7.59
C VAL A 53 -28.32 22.82 -8.07
N ARG A 54 -29.61 22.55 -8.32
CA ARG A 54 -30.08 21.22 -8.78
C ARG A 54 -29.49 20.83 -10.13
N SER A 55 -29.38 21.79 -11.05
CA SER A 55 -28.79 21.53 -12.37
C SER A 55 -27.30 21.23 -12.25
N PHE A 56 -26.59 21.93 -11.37
CA PHE A 56 -25.16 21.74 -11.18
C PHE A 56 -24.85 20.44 -10.44
N ILE A 57 -25.64 20.06 -9.43
CA ILE A 57 -25.55 18.75 -8.78
C ILE A 57 -25.69 17.63 -9.82
N ARG A 58 -26.72 17.67 -10.68
CA ARG A 58 -26.90 16.66 -11.74
C ARG A 58 -25.75 16.61 -12.73
N GLN A 59 -25.31 17.76 -13.23
CA GLN A 59 -24.20 17.82 -14.20
C GLN A 59 -22.88 17.33 -13.60
N TYR A 60 -22.61 17.67 -12.33
CA TYR A 60 -21.46 17.14 -11.62
C TYR A 60 -21.60 15.62 -11.50
N ALA A 61 -22.69 15.13 -10.90
CA ALA A 61 -22.95 13.72 -10.66
C ALA A 61 -22.82 12.88 -11.94
N GLN A 62 -23.32 13.37 -13.07
CA GLN A 62 -23.22 12.72 -14.37
C GLN A 62 -21.77 12.51 -14.82
N VAL A 63 -20.86 13.46 -14.57
CA VAL A 63 -19.45 13.31 -14.93
C VAL A 63 -18.76 12.29 -14.01
N VAL A 64 -19.17 12.21 -12.75
CA VAL A 64 -18.57 11.33 -11.75
C VAL A 64 -19.30 10.00 -11.54
N ASP A 65 -20.23 9.63 -12.43
CA ASP A 65 -21.08 8.43 -12.36
C ASP A 65 -21.81 8.25 -11.02
N GLU A 66 -22.26 9.36 -10.42
CA GLU A 66 -23.15 9.35 -9.26
C GLU A 66 -24.61 9.58 -9.67
N ASP A 67 -25.54 9.15 -8.81
CA ASP A 67 -26.98 9.36 -9.04
C ASP A 67 -27.36 10.82 -8.72
N GLY A 68 -27.37 11.66 -9.76
CA GLY A 68 -27.69 13.07 -9.63
C GLY A 68 -29.13 13.35 -9.19
N ASP A 69 -30.08 12.47 -9.49
CA ASP A 69 -31.48 12.66 -9.07
C ASP A 69 -31.63 12.34 -7.58
N PHE A 70 -30.99 11.27 -7.10
CA PHE A 70 -30.93 10.97 -5.67
C PHE A 70 -30.27 12.09 -4.86
N LEU A 71 -29.15 12.64 -5.34
CA LEU A 71 -28.49 13.77 -4.68
C LEU A 71 -29.35 15.04 -4.65
N VAL A 72 -30.13 15.29 -5.71
CA VAL A 72 -31.10 16.39 -5.72
C VAL A 72 -32.26 16.13 -4.76
N ASP A 73 -32.71 14.88 -4.62
CA ASP A 73 -33.76 14.54 -3.65
C ASP A 73 -33.27 14.72 -2.20
N ILE A 74 -32.00 14.46 -1.92
CA ILE A 74 -31.39 14.75 -0.62
C ILE A 74 -31.29 16.26 -0.38
N TYR A 75 -30.93 17.03 -1.42
CA TYR A 75 -30.93 18.49 -1.35
C TYR A 75 -32.34 19.05 -1.11
N ASP A 76 -33.35 18.45 -1.71
CA ASP A 76 -34.76 18.80 -1.54
C ASP A 76 -35.39 18.25 -0.25
N GLU A 77 -34.60 17.58 0.62
CA GLU A 77 -35.03 16.92 1.86
C GLU A 77 -36.13 15.85 1.66
N LYS A 78 -36.25 15.33 0.43
CA LYS A 78 -37.17 14.23 0.08
C LYS A 78 -36.54 12.86 0.35
N ALA A 79 -35.22 12.81 0.33
CA ALA A 79 -34.42 11.65 0.68
C ALA A 79 -33.38 12.05 1.73
N SER A 80 -32.83 11.06 2.41
CA SER A 80 -31.71 11.24 3.32
C SER A 80 -30.73 10.11 3.09
N PHE A 81 -29.44 10.37 3.32
CA PHE A 81 -28.45 9.33 3.51
C PHE A 81 -28.67 8.67 4.89
N GLU A 82 -29.88 8.19 5.18
CA GLU A 82 -30.07 7.37 6.36
C GLU A 82 -29.29 6.06 6.15
N PRO A 83 -28.47 5.62 7.11
CA PRO A 83 -28.07 4.23 7.13
C PRO A 83 -29.36 3.41 7.25
N GLU A 84 -29.54 2.39 6.41
CA GLU A 84 -30.56 1.37 6.67
C GLU A 84 -30.32 0.80 8.07
N GLY A 85 -31.05 1.32 9.04
CA GLY A 85 -30.64 1.25 10.44
C GLY A 85 -31.55 1.97 11.42
N LYS A 86 -32.71 2.47 11.02
CA LYS A 86 -33.84 2.53 11.96
C LYS A 86 -34.33 1.11 12.14
N ARG A 87 -33.75 0.42 13.12
CA ARG A 87 -34.33 -0.79 13.71
C ARG A 87 -35.80 -0.46 13.94
N ALA A 88 -36.70 -1.13 13.24
CA ALA A 88 -38.11 -1.07 13.57
C ALA A 88 -38.20 -1.37 15.07
N GLU A 89 -38.68 -0.41 15.84
CA GLU A 89 -39.12 -0.68 17.19
C GLU A 89 -40.08 -1.88 17.08
N PRO A 90 -39.84 -2.98 17.81
CA PRO A 90 -40.74 -4.12 17.70
C PRO A 90 -42.08 -3.65 18.23
N GLU A 91 -43.01 -3.31 17.33
CA GLU A 91 -44.42 -3.31 17.67
C GLU A 91 -44.68 -4.71 18.24
N THR A 92 -45.10 -4.75 19.50
CA THR A 92 -45.49 -5.98 20.17
C THR A 92 -46.64 -6.58 19.39
N VAL A 93 -46.32 -7.53 18.51
CA VAL A 93 -47.28 -8.14 17.60
C VAL A 93 -48.19 -9.06 18.40
N GLN A 94 -49.35 -8.55 18.81
CA GLN A 94 -50.50 -9.39 19.05
C GLN A 94 -51.15 -9.72 17.70
N GLY A 95 -50.77 -10.89 17.18
CA GLY A 95 -51.75 -11.76 16.58
C GLY A 95 -51.76 -11.89 15.05
N SER A 96 -51.88 -13.16 14.68
CA SER A 96 -52.54 -13.67 13.49
C SER A 96 -51.74 -13.72 12.19
N ARG A 97 -51.07 -14.87 12.07
CA ARG A 97 -50.66 -15.55 10.84
C ARG A 97 -51.74 -15.44 9.75
N LYS A 98 -51.55 -14.60 8.73
CA LYS A 98 -51.94 -14.82 7.31
C LYS A 98 -51.88 -13.51 6.48
N ALA A 99 -50.82 -13.37 5.69
CA ALA A 99 -50.79 -12.69 4.39
C ALA A 99 -49.40 -13.00 3.80
N LEU A 100 -49.20 -14.14 3.14
CA LEU A 100 -49.44 -14.40 1.71
C LEU A 100 -48.52 -13.55 0.79
N HIS A 101 -47.38 -14.17 0.43
CA HIS A 101 -46.54 -14.00 -0.77
C HIS A 101 -46.76 -12.77 -1.66
N GLU A 102 -45.72 -11.94 -1.80
CA GLU A 102 -45.25 -11.50 -3.13
C GLU A 102 -43.79 -11.02 -3.06
N GLY A 103 -42.96 -11.42 -4.04
CA GLY A 103 -41.59 -10.93 -4.21
C GLY A 103 -40.54 -12.04 -4.35
N LYS A 104 -40.29 -12.47 -5.59
CA LYS A 104 -39.08 -13.22 -5.99
C LYS A 104 -37.84 -12.45 -5.51
N THR A 105 -37.18 -12.94 -4.46
CA THR A 105 -35.80 -12.54 -4.15
C THR A 105 -34.90 -13.76 -4.33
N ARG A 106 -33.83 -13.52 -5.06
CA ARG A 106 -32.82 -14.47 -5.51
C ARG A 106 -32.06 -14.96 -4.28
N ASP A 107 -32.22 -16.24 -3.94
CA ASP A 107 -31.61 -16.88 -2.76
C ASP A 107 -30.09 -16.67 -2.70
N LYS A 108 -29.64 -15.78 -1.81
CA LYS A 108 -28.23 -15.62 -1.44
C LYS A 108 -27.82 -16.50 -0.26
N LYS A 109 -28.72 -17.32 0.29
CA LYS A 109 -28.46 -18.07 1.54
C LYS A 109 -27.65 -19.37 1.35
N THR A 110 -27.46 -19.86 0.12
CA THR A 110 -26.63 -21.05 -0.15
C THR A 110 -25.15 -20.73 -0.37
N ARG A 111 -24.79 -19.44 -0.58
CA ARG A 111 -23.40 -19.03 -0.81
C ARG A 111 -22.58 -18.92 0.47
N ASP A 112 -23.23 -18.68 1.60
CA ASP A 112 -22.56 -18.52 2.90
C ASP A 112 -22.20 -19.86 3.56
N TYR A 113 -22.86 -20.96 3.19
CA TYR A 113 -22.51 -22.32 3.67
C TYR A 113 -21.48 -23.04 2.81
N LEU A 114 -21.17 -22.50 1.62
CA LEU A 114 -20.19 -23.06 0.69
C LEU A 114 -18.78 -23.21 1.32
N PRO A 115 -18.21 -22.20 2.01
CA PRO A 115 -16.90 -22.34 2.64
C PRO A 115 -16.93 -23.32 3.83
N VAL A 116 -18.02 -23.37 4.60
CA VAL A 116 -18.17 -24.29 5.74
C VAL A 116 -18.30 -25.74 5.27
N ALA A 117 -19.04 -25.99 4.19
CA ALA A 117 -19.15 -27.31 3.58
C ALA A 117 -17.81 -27.79 3.01
N LEU A 118 -17.03 -26.88 2.40
CA LEU A 118 -15.70 -27.20 1.85
C LEU A 118 -14.72 -27.59 2.97
N LEU A 119 -14.71 -26.87 4.09
CA LEU A 119 -13.92 -27.24 5.27
C LEU A 119 -14.34 -28.60 5.85
N GLY A 120 -15.65 -28.87 5.90
CA GLY A 120 -16.16 -30.18 6.34
C GLY A 120 -15.71 -31.33 5.44
N ILE A 121 -15.72 -31.14 4.12
CA ILE A 121 -15.25 -32.14 3.14
C ILE A 121 -13.75 -32.38 3.29
N ILE A 122 -12.94 -31.32 3.46
CA ILE A 122 -11.50 -31.45 3.68
C ILE A 122 -11.22 -32.22 4.98
N ALA A 123 -11.90 -31.88 6.08
CA ALA A 123 -11.75 -32.59 7.34
C ALA A 123 -12.12 -34.08 7.21
N PHE A 124 -13.18 -34.39 6.48
CA PHE A 124 -13.59 -35.78 6.22
C PHE A 124 -12.55 -36.54 5.37
N MET A 125 -11.96 -35.90 4.36
CA MET A 125 -10.89 -36.48 3.55
C MET A 125 -9.64 -36.78 4.39
N ILE A 126 -9.23 -35.85 5.26
CA ILE A 126 -8.07 -36.05 6.15
C ILE A 126 -8.32 -37.25 7.08
N VAL A 127 -9.49 -37.32 7.72
CA VAL A 127 -9.85 -38.46 8.59
C VAL A 127 -9.90 -39.77 7.80
N GLY A 128 -10.41 -39.74 6.57
CA GLY A 128 -10.44 -40.90 5.67
C GLY A 128 -9.04 -41.40 5.31
N VAL A 129 -8.10 -40.50 5.00
CA VAL A 129 -6.70 -40.85 4.72
C VAL A 129 -6.02 -41.44 5.95
N ILE A 130 -6.21 -40.85 7.13
CA ILE A 130 -5.65 -41.38 8.38
C ILE A 130 -6.21 -42.79 8.66
N ALA A 131 -7.52 -43.00 8.48
CA ALA A 131 -8.12 -44.31 8.65
C ALA A 131 -7.62 -45.33 7.61
N TYR A 132 -7.39 -44.89 6.38
CA TYR A 132 -6.83 -45.74 5.32
C TYR A 132 -5.39 -46.18 5.62
N VAL A 133 -4.53 -45.24 6.03
CA VAL A 133 -3.13 -45.54 6.43
C VAL A 133 -3.11 -46.46 7.65
N ALA A 134 -3.93 -46.19 8.67
CA ALA A 134 -4.03 -47.05 9.84
C ALA A 134 -4.55 -48.47 9.52
N TRP A 135 -5.36 -48.62 8.47
CA TRP A 135 -5.79 -49.92 7.99
C TRP A 135 -4.69 -50.63 7.19
N GLN A 136 -3.90 -49.89 6.42
CA GLN A 136 -2.75 -50.40 5.67
C GLN A 136 -1.61 -50.88 6.59
N ASP A 137 -1.37 -50.16 7.70
CA ASP A 137 -0.37 -50.56 8.71
C ASP A 137 -0.78 -51.84 9.45
N ARG A 138 -2.09 -52.07 9.66
CA ARG A 138 -2.59 -53.34 10.21
C ARG A 138 -2.40 -54.55 9.28
N ASN A 139 -2.11 -54.31 8.01
CA ASN A 139 -1.92 -55.33 6.99
C ASN A 139 -0.46 -55.48 6.54
N SER A 140 0.48 -54.79 7.20
CA SER A 140 1.92 -54.90 6.93
C SER A 140 2.59 -55.76 8.00
N ASP A 141 3.19 -56.88 7.59
CA ASP A 141 3.93 -57.78 8.50
C ASP A 141 5.21 -57.08 9.04
N PRO A 142 5.55 -57.25 10.33
CA PRO A 142 6.77 -56.66 10.90
C PRO A 142 8.02 -57.36 10.37
N VAL A 143 8.82 -56.65 9.57
CA VAL A 143 10.16 -57.09 9.15
C VAL A 143 11.18 -56.73 10.24
N ILE A 144 11.32 -57.59 11.24
CA ILE A 144 12.58 -57.68 12.01
C ILE A 144 13.07 -59.13 11.95
N GLY A 145 14.09 -59.34 11.12
CA GLY A 145 14.85 -60.58 11.02
C GLY A 145 16.30 -60.37 11.49
N GLN A 146 16.54 -60.72 12.75
CA GLN A 146 17.74 -61.32 13.36
C GLN A 146 19.15 -60.79 13.03
N THR A 147 19.75 -60.30 14.12
CA THR A 147 21.17 -60.12 14.41
C THR A 147 21.99 -61.41 14.28
N ALA A 148 23.14 -61.34 13.60
CA ALA A 148 24.30 -62.19 13.86
C ALA A 148 25.61 -61.38 13.74
N THR A 149 26.39 -61.48 14.80
CA THR A 149 27.65 -60.85 15.23
C THR A 149 28.87 -60.98 14.30
N SER A 150 29.74 -59.95 14.29
CA SER A 150 31.21 -60.00 14.53
C SER A 150 31.81 -58.58 14.38
N MET A 151 32.07 -57.82 15.44
CA MET A 151 33.30 -57.73 16.28
C MET A 151 34.63 -57.49 15.53
N GLU A 152 35.09 -56.24 15.59
CA GLU A 152 36.40 -55.66 16.01
C GLU A 152 36.51 -54.26 15.36
N VAL A 153 36.91 -53.16 16.01
CA VAL A 153 38.22 -52.89 16.62
C VAL A 153 38.10 -51.74 17.65
N ASP A 154 38.70 -52.00 18.81
CA ASP A 154 39.55 -51.18 19.69
C ASP A 154 39.36 -49.66 19.80
N GLY A 155 39.30 -49.19 21.06
CA GLY A 155 39.00 -47.82 21.43
C GLY A 155 40.21 -46.99 21.83
N SER A 156 39.98 -45.70 22.09
CA SER A 156 40.58 -44.95 23.19
C SER A 156 40.03 -43.50 23.25
N VAL A 157 39.26 -43.23 24.32
CA VAL A 157 39.30 -42.04 25.20
C VAL A 157 38.76 -40.70 24.62
N THR A 158 37.53 -40.30 24.97
CA THR A 158 37.05 -39.54 26.18
C THR A 158 37.17 -38.02 25.97
N THR A 159 36.06 -37.28 25.78
CA THR A 159 35.26 -36.49 26.78
C THR A 159 36.10 -35.36 27.39
N GLU A 160 35.68 -34.10 27.56
CA GLU A 160 34.39 -33.45 27.81
C GLU A 160 34.51 -31.97 27.36
N GLN A 161 33.43 -31.17 27.35
CA GLN A 161 33.31 -30.02 28.29
C GLN A 161 32.06 -29.15 28.05
N ASP A 162 31.52 -28.76 29.20
CA ASP A 162 30.34 -27.98 29.58
C ASP A 162 30.36 -26.47 29.22
N SER A 163 29.14 -25.96 29.06
CA SER A 163 28.52 -24.68 29.44
C SER A 163 29.31 -23.43 29.88
N SER A 164 28.84 -22.28 29.36
CA SER A 164 28.38 -21.04 30.07
C SER A 164 28.99 -19.71 29.60
N THR A 165 28.10 -18.81 29.15
CA THR A 165 27.90 -17.39 29.56
C THR A 165 29.14 -16.50 29.84
N ASN A 166 29.37 -15.41 29.08
CA ASN A 166 28.83 -14.05 29.32
C ASN A 166 29.48 -13.00 28.38
N GLU A 167 28.79 -11.88 28.29
CA GLU A 167 29.07 -10.50 27.82
C GLU A 167 30.49 -9.96 27.54
N GLU A 168 30.43 -8.89 26.71
CA GLU A 168 31.31 -7.72 26.56
C GLU A 168 32.51 -7.71 25.58
N SER A 169 32.32 -6.90 24.54
CA SER A 169 33.14 -5.74 24.13
C SER A 169 34.47 -5.93 23.38
N SER A 170 34.45 -5.30 22.19
CA SER A 170 35.52 -4.50 21.55
C SER A 170 36.68 -5.17 20.78
N THR A 171 37.08 -4.43 19.74
CA THR A 171 38.41 -4.38 19.07
C THR A 171 38.47 -5.16 17.76
N SER A 172 38.20 -4.48 16.63
CA SER A 172 39.15 -3.68 15.84
C SER A 172 40.12 -4.52 15.01
N SER A 173 40.03 -4.35 13.70
CA SER A 173 41.22 -4.30 12.86
C SER A 173 41.02 -3.19 11.84
N GLN A 174 41.68 -2.08 12.17
CA GLN A 174 42.03 -0.99 11.29
C GLN A 174 42.65 -1.49 9.99
N THR A 175 42.37 -0.80 8.90
CA THR A 175 43.42 -0.41 7.97
C THR A 175 43.22 1.06 7.65
N GLU A 176 43.74 1.89 8.53
CA GLU A 176 44.02 3.30 8.26
C GLU A 176 45.11 3.35 7.17
N THR A 177 44.77 3.89 6.01
CA THR A 177 45.73 4.57 5.16
C THR A 177 45.26 6.02 5.07
N SER A 178 45.87 6.84 5.92
CA SER A 178 45.81 8.30 5.81
C SER A 178 46.54 8.71 4.52
N SER A 179 45.77 9.25 3.57
CA SER A 179 46.29 10.10 2.49
C SER A 179 45.29 11.22 2.27
N SER A 180 45.69 12.42 2.71
CA SER A 180 45.15 13.73 2.37
C SER A 180 44.66 13.78 0.91
N GLU A 181 43.42 14.24 0.68
CA GLU A 181 42.99 15.08 -0.45
C GLU A 181 41.45 15.29 -0.40
N GLU A 182 41.06 16.56 -0.17
CA GLU A 182 39.79 17.24 -0.50
C GLU A 182 38.46 16.72 0.08
N ASP A 183 37.60 17.66 0.47
CA ASP A 183 36.24 17.42 0.97
C ASP A 183 35.39 16.75 -0.13
N GLU A 184 35.47 15.42 -0.22
CA GLU A 184 34.72 14.61 -1.17
C GLU A 184 33.41 14.11 -0.56
N MET A 185 32.29 14.41 -1.23
CA MET A 185 30.92 14.00 -0.85
C MET A 185 30.80 12.51 -0.46
N GLU A 186 30.27 12.17 0.71
CA GLU A 186 30.07 10.77 1.12
C GLU A 186 28.58 10.42 1.16
N ILE A 187 28.22 9.21 0.70
CA ILE A 187 26.83 8.72 0.69
C ILE A 187 26.79 7.41 1.48
N ALA A 188 25.97 7.38 2.53
CA ALA A 188 25.82 6.22 3.40
C ALA A 188 24.36 5.92 3.69
N MET A 189 23.99 4.64 3.58
CA MET A 189 22.67 4.15 3.94
C MET A 189 22.67 3.71 5.41
N THR A 190 21.83 4.34 6.25
CA THR A 190 21.83 4.11 7.70
C THR A 190 20.74 3.17 8.18
N ASP A 191 19.57 3.21 7.55
CA ASP A 191 18.42 2.39 7.92
C ASP A 191 17.77 1.83 6.66
N SER A 192 17.51 0.51 6.65
CA SER A 192 16.82 -0.20 5.56
C SER A 192 15.64 -0.99 6.09
N THR A 193 14.52 -0.89 5.40
CA THR A 193 13.38 -1.80 5.56
C THR A 193 12.89 -2.23 4.18
N GLN A 194 11.92 -3.14 4.15
CA GLN A 194 11.30 -3.59 2.89
C GLN A 194 10.74 -2.44 2.02
N SER A 195 10.27 -1.33 2.61
CA SER A 195 9.58 -0.26 1.86
C SER A 195 10.23 1.11 1.96
N GLN A 196 11.22 1.29 2.84
CA GLN A 196 11.88 2.58 3.01
C GLN A 196 13.35 2.41 3.40
N ALA A 197 14.18 3.38 3.02
CA ALA A 197 15.56 3.50 3.47
C ALA A 197 15.93 4.95 3.76
N THR A 198 16.89 5.17 4.63
CA THR A 198 17.47 6.50 4.90
C THR A 198 18.86 6.58 4.28
N ILE A 199 19.06 7.60 3.46
CA ILE A 199 20.32 7.89 2.77
C ILE A 199 20.87 9.20 3.34
N GLN A 200 22.02 9.12 4.01
CA GLN A 200 22.76 10.29 4.45
C GLN A 200 23.76 10.68 3.37
N VAL A 201 23.77 11.96 3.01
CA VAL A 201 24.73 12.55 2.08
C VAL A 201 25.47 13.64 2.83
N THR A 202 26.77 13.49 3.02
CA THR A 202 27.63 14.48 3.69
C THR A 202 28.53 15.16 2.67
N ASP A 203 28.89 16.42 2.96
CA ASP A 203 29.76 17.24 2.10
C ASP A 203 29.24 17.35 0.65
N ALA A 204 27.92 17.54 0.50
CA ALA A 204 27.27 17.69 -0.79
C ALA A 204 27.61 19.05 -1.45
N GLU A 205 27.86 19.03 -2.76
CA GLU A 205 28.01 20.24 -3.58
C GLU A 205 26.63 20.82 -3.95
N GLU A 206 26.48 22.15 -3.90
CA GLU A 206 25.30 22.86 -4.36
C GLU A 206 25.39 23.26 -5.86
N PRO A 207 24.34 23.05 -6.67
CA PRO A 207 23.09 22.37 -6.34
C PRO A 207 23.20 20.84 -6.48
N LEU A 208 22.47 20.11 -5.64
CA LEU A 208 22.45 18.65 -5.69
C LEU A 208 21.63 18.16 -6.90
N GLU A 209 22.27 17.45 -7.82
CA GLU A 209 21.64 16.80 -8.97
C GLU A 209 21.43 15.32 -8.72
N LEU A 210 20.20 14.85 -8.96
CA LEU A 210 19.85 13.43 -8.94
C LEU A 210 19.66 12.94 -10.37
N GLU A 211 20.31 11.84 -10.72
CA GLU A 211 20.14 11.14 -11.99
C GLU A 211 19.51 9.77 -11.74
N PHE A 212 18.43 9.48 -12.46
CA PHE A 212 17.71 8.22 -12.44
C PHE A 212 17.86 7.53 -13.77
N THR A 213 18.27 6.26 -13.78
CA THR A 213 18.38 5.44 -14.99
C THR A 213 17.52 4.19 -14.85
N ALA A 214 16.61 3.97 -15.80
CA ALA A 214 15.80 2.75 -15.85
C ALA A 214 16.54 1.63 -16.59
N LYS A 215 16.81 0.51 -15.91
CA LYS A 215 17.57 -0.64 -16.42
C LYS A 215 16.77 -1.47 -17.44
N ASN A 216 15.93 -2.38 -16.94
CA ASN A 216 15.35 -3.48 -17.72
C ASN A 216 13.81 -3.42 -17.84
N GLY A 217 13.18 -2.39 -17.27
CA GLY A 217 11.73 -2.29 -17.18
C GLY A 217 11.26 -0.87 -16.92
N ARG A 218 9.94 -0.69 -16.96
CA ARG A 218 9.33 0.59 -16.59
C ARG A 218 9.44 0.79 -15.09
N ALA A 219 9.77 1.99 -14.69
CA ALA A 219 9.92 2.35 -13.29
C ALA A 219 9.41 3.77 -13.05
N TRP A 220 8.71 3.98 -11.95
CA TRP A 220 8.18 5.30 -11.61
C TRP A 220 9.15 5.99 -10.66
N VAL A 221 9.44 7.26 -10.92
CA VAL A 221 10.32 8.08 -10.11
C VAL A 221 9.53 9.29 -9.64
N GLY A 222 9.55 9.53 -8.34
CA GLY A 222 9.01 10.73 -7.71
C GLY A 222 10.03 11.33 -6.77
N VAL A 223 10.37 12.60 -6.95
CA VAL A 223 11.22 13.36 -6.03
C VAL A 223 10.37 14.45 -5.41
N SER A 224 10.23 14.42 -4.09
CA SER A 224 9.41 15.37 -3.32
C SER A 224 10.25 16.12 -2.29
N VAL A 225 10.14 17.45 -2.31
CA VAL A 225 10.81 18.37 -1.40
C VAL A 225 9.72 19.09 -0.62
N ASN A 226 9.70 18.97 0.71
CA ASN A 226 8.66 19.55 1.57
C ASN A 226 7.21 19.19 1.19
N GLY A 227 7.01 18.05 0.52
CA GLY A 227 5.70 17.58 0.07
C GLY A 227 5.29 18.04 -1.34
N ASP A 228 6.07 18.91 -1.98
CA ASP A 228 5.90 19.31 -3.38
C ASP A 228 6.81 18.47 -4.28
N TYR A 229 6.28 17.94 -5.38
CA TYR A 229 7.05 17.13 -6.32
C TYR A 229 7.93 18.00 -7.23
N SER A 230 9.24 17.79 -7.18
CA SER A 230 10.21 18.36 -8.12
C SER A 230 10.28 17.56 -9.42
N LEU A 231 10.13 16.23 -9.31
CA LEU A 231 10.05 15.30 -10.46
C LEU A 231 8.97 14.26 -10.19
N GLN A 232 8.16 13.93 -11.20
CA GLN A 232 7.17 12.85 -11.12
C GLN A 232 6.94 12.25 -12.52
N GLU A 233 7.62 11.16 -12.84
CA GLU A 233 7.52 10.53 -14.16
C GLU A 233 7.65 9.01 -14.10
N THR A 234 7.15 8.33 -15.13
CA THR A 234 7.43 6.90 -15.36
C THR A 234 8.47 6.77 -16.46
N LEU A 235 9.65 6.29 -16.12
CA LEU A 235 10.72 6.01 -17.06
C LEU A 235 10.48 4.68 -17.77
N GLU A 236 10.73 4.64 -19.07
CA GLU A 236 10.82 3.42 -19.86
C GLU A 236 12.23 2.81 -19.80
N ALA A 237 12.36 1.53 -20.16
CA ALA A 237 13.64 0.84 -20.11
C ALA A 237 14.70 1.54 -20.97
N GLY A 238 15.85 1.84 -20.37
CA GLY A 238 16.96 2.57 -21.00
C GLY A 238 16.80 4.09 -21.01
N GLN A 239 15.72 4.65 -20.45
CA GLN A 239 15.59 6.10 -20.29
C GLN A 239 16.31 6.57 -19.02
N ASN A 240 16.88 7.76 -19.11
CA ASN A 240 17.44 8.50 -17.99
C ASN A 240 16.69 9.81 -17.84
N GLU A 241 16.57 10.25 -16.59
CA GLU A 241 15.96 11.52 -16.22
C GLU A 241 16.72 12.10 -15.04
N SER A 242 16.91 13.41 -15.00
CA SER A 242 17.59 14.09 -13.91
C SER A 242 16.76 15.23 -13.35
N THR A 243 16.98 15.53 -12.07
CA THR A 243 16.37 16.68 -11.40
C THR A 243 17.37 17.34 -10.48
N THR A 244 17.31 18.67 -10.43
CA THR A 244 18.09 19.47 -9.49
C THR A 244 17.26 19.74 -8.25
N ILE A 245 17.84 19.49 -7.08
CA ILE A 245 17.23 19.80 -5.79
C ILE A 245 17.44 21.29 -5.47
N PRO A 246 16.43 22.01 -4.96
CA PRO A 246 16.58 23.41 -4.58
C PRO A 246 17.72 23.62 -3.56
N GLU A 247 18.51 24.69 -3.72
CA GLU A 247 19.60 25.09 -2.82
C GLU A 247 19.13 25.16 -1.35
N GLY A 248 19.98 24.71 -0.42
CA GLY A 248 19.67 24.65 1.01
C GLY A 248 18.64 23.60 1.44
N THR A 249 18.28 22.63 0.58
CA THR A 249 17.37 21.54 0.96
C THR A 249 18.13 20.47 1.73
N GLU A 250 17.95 20.44 3.06
CA GLU A 250 18.57 19.44 3.94
C GLU A 250 17.84 18.09 3.93
N ASN A 251 16.54 18.06 3.63
CA ASN A 251 15.74 16.84 3.70
C ASN A 251 14.76 16.73 2.52
N PHE A 252 14.73 15.59 1.85
CA PHE A 252 13.76 15.30 0.80
C PHE A 252 13.47 13.80 0.69
N VAL A 253 12.40 13.44 -0.02
CA VAL A 253 11.99 12.04 -0.20
C VAL A 253 11.96 11.69 -1.67
N VAL A 254 12.66 10.62 -2.03
CA VAL A 254 12.63 10.00 -3.35
C VAL A 254 11.83 8.71 -3.27
N THR A 255 10.73 8.65 -3.99
CA THR A 255 9.91 7.44 -4.11
C THR A 255 10.19 6.76 -5.44
N LEU A 256 10.60 5.50 -5.37
CA LEU A 256 10.93 4.66 -6.51
C LEU A 256 9.88 3.55 -6.63
N GLY A 257 9.12 3.53 -7.70
CA GLY A 257 8.21 2.45 -8.08
C GLY A 257 8.89 1.49 -9.05
N ALA A 258 8.81 0.20 -8.79
CA ALA A 258 9.64 -0.85 -9.37
C ALA A 258 11.15 -0.55 -9.20
N SER A 259 11.57 -0.29 -7.95
CA SER A 259 12.92 0.19 -7.61
C SER A 259 14.04 -0.73 -8.09
N ALA A 260 13.82 -2.04 -8.18
CA ALA A 260 14.79 -2.99 -8.75
C ALA A 260 15.18 -2.69 -10.22
N ASN A 261 14.38 -1.90 -10.93
CA ASN A 261 14.66 -1.46 -12.30
C ASN A 261 15.31 -0.08 -12.38
N ILE A 262 15.69 0.55 -11.27
CA ILE A 262 16.25 1.90 -11.24
C ILE A 262 17.68 1.84 -10.70
N ASP A 263 18.57 2.62 -11.31
CA ASP A 263 19.83 3.05 -10.71
C ASP A 263 19.71 4.54 -10.37
N LEU A 264 20.25 4.93 -9.21
CA LEU A 264 20.21 6.31 -8.71
C LEU A 264 21.62 6.82 -8.49
N LYS A 265 21.88 8.05 -8.94
CA LYS A 265 23.10 8.79 -8.62
C LYS A 265 22.77 10.15 -8.03
N ALA A 266 23.62 10.61 -7.12
CA ALA A 266 23.63 11.96 -6.60
C ALA A 266 25.01 12.59 -6.88
N ASN A 267 25.07 13.68 -7.66
CA ASN A 267 26.31 14.33 -8.10
C ASN A 267 27.40 13.33 -8.55
N ASP A 268 27.06 12.50 -9.54
CA ASP A 268 27.89 11.42 -10.10
C ASP A 268 28.27 10.25 -9.16
N LYS A 269 27.91 10.31 -7.87
CA LYS A 269 28.09 9.19 -6.92
C LYS A 269 26.88 8.28 -6.91
N GLU A 270 27.12 6.97 -7.02
CA GLU A 270 26.07 5.96 -7.01
C GLU A 270 25.47 5.81 -5.61
N VAL A 271 24.13 5.83 -5.55
CA VAL A 271 23.39 5.62 -4.30
C VAL A 271 23.00 4.15 -4.25
N ASP A 272 23.71 3.36 -3.46
CA ASP A 272 23.30 1.98 -3.20
C ASP A 272 22.11 1.98 -2.23
N PHE A 273 20.95 1.61 -2.75
CA PHE A 273 19.73 1.41 -1.97
C PHE A 273 19.19 0.00 -2.14
N ASP A 274 19.90 -0.90 -2.83
CA ASP A 274 19.43 -2.26 -3.06
C ASP A 274 19.64 -3.10 -1.79
N ASP A 275 18.56 -3.72 -1.30
CA ASP A 275 18.63 -4.61 -0.15
C ASP A 275 18.39 -6.05 -0.63
N PRO A 276 19.39 -6.95 -0.53
CA PRO A 276 19.29 -8.30 -1.07
C PRO A 276 18.20 -9.14 -0.41
N ASP A 277 17.73 -8.75 0.77
CA ASP A 277 16.65 -9.44 1.48
C ASP A 277 15.24 -9.03 0.97
N TYR A 278 15.14 -7.93 0.19
CA TYR A 278 13.86 -7.35 -0.21
C TYR A 278 13.83 -6.82 -1.65
N GLU A 279 13.31 -7.62 -2.59
CA GLU A 279 12.87 -7.13 -3.91
C GLU A 279 11.57 -6.31 -3.77
N ALA A 280 11.69 -5.02 -3.48
CA ALA A 280 10.53 -4.16 -3.29
C ALA A 280 9.92 -3.69 -4.63
N LEU A 281 8.60 -3.77 -4.75
CA LEU A 281 7.85 -3.11 -5.83
C LEU A 281 7.85 -1.59 -5.69
N GLN A 282 8.10 -1.05 -4.50
CA GLN A 282 8.23 0.38 -4.26
C GLN A 282 9.13 0.61 -3.05
N LYS A 283 10.07 1.55 -3.15
CA LYS A 283 10.98 1.94 -2.06
C LYS A 283 10.99 3.47 -1.91
N ASN A 284 10.83 3.94 -0.68
CA ASN A 284 10.94 5.36 -0.34
C ASN A 284 12.32 5.62 0.28
N LEU A 285 13.11 6.46 -0.35
CA LEU A 285 14.42 6.89 0.15
C LEU A 285 14.26 8.26 0.80
N ASN A 286 14.50 8.34 2.10
CA ASN A 286 14.56 9.60 2.83
C ASN A 286 16.01 10.08 2.78
N PHE A 287 16.24 11.21 2.13
CA PHE A 287 17.56 11.82 2.03
C PHE A 287 17.75 12.84 3.14
N GLU A 288 18.87 12.72 3.84
CA GLU A 288 19.38 13.68 4.83
C GLU A 288 20.70 14.22 4.29
N VAL A 289 20.72 15.49 3.87
CA VAL A 289 21.86 16.10 3.16
C VAL A 289 22.51 17.18 4.01
N THR A 290 23.83 17.10 4.13
CA THR A 290 24.69 18.14 4.69
C THR A 290 25.55 18.70 3.57
N TYR A 291 25.44 19.99 3.30
CA TYR A 291 26.23 20.69 2.28
C TYR A 291 27.57 21.19 2.84
N GLN A 292 28.53 21.41 1.95
CA GLN A 292 29.80 22.05 2.29
C GLN A 292 29.56 23.54 2.64
N ASP A 293 30.32 24.05 3.62
CA ASP A 293 30.31 25.46 4.07
C ASP A 293 31.01 26.43 3.09
#